data_AF-A0A382LZT0-F1
#
_entry.id   AF-A0A382LZT0-F1
#
_cell.length_a   1.000
_cell.length_b   1.000
_cell.length_c   1.000
_cell.angle_alpha   90.00
_cell.angle_beta   90.00
_cell.angle_gamma   90.00
#
_symmetry.space_group_name_H-M   'P 1'
#
loop_
_entity.id
_entity.type
_entity.pdbx_description
1 polymer ?
#
loop_
_entity_poly.entity_id
_entity_poly.type
_entity_poly.pdbx_seq_one_letter_code
_entity_poly.pdbx_strand_id
1 'polypeptide(L)'
;MNGNGQTLLICCGATAREITVPIDGNGLDYMKVEGLPASLHNRPKFIPERVHKKIRANRDGFERILVLYSDCGTGGQLQKVLDEEGVQGLGGTHCYEMYAGATAFAAITEDEVCCFFLTDYLTQHFERLVIQGLSLDRHPELRDSYFANYQKVVSLAQRDEPALHDLAASAAGRLGLDL
;
A
#
# COMPACT_ATOMS: atom_id res chain seq x y z
N MET A 1 19.90 -14.49 -25.06
CA MET A 1 18.43 -14.45 -25.11
C MET A 1 18.04 -12.99 -25.27
N ASN A 2 17.44 -12.64 -26.41
CA ASN A 2 17.22 -11.26 -26.86
C ASN A 2 16.13 -10.58 -26.03
N GLY A 3 16.39 -9.36 -25.54
CA GLY A 3 15.51 -8.61 -24.65
C GLY A 3 14.33 -7.93 -25.35
N ASN A 4 13.27 -8.70 -25.63
CA ASN A 4 11.96 -8.17 -26.01
C ASN A 4 10.94 -8.55 -24.92
N GLY A 5 10.24 -7.57 -24.34
CA GLY A 5 9.09 -7.82 -23.47
C GLY A 5 9.25 -7.53 -21.97
N GLN A 6 10.32 -6.87 -21.51
CA GLN A 6 10.45 -6.61 -20.07
C GLN A 6 9.41 -5.57 -19.58
N THR A 7 8.66 -5.95 -18.54
CA THR A 7 7.66 -5.10 -17.91
C THR A 7 8.10 -4.72 -16.51
N LEU A 8 8.15 -3.42 -16.21
CA LEU A 8 8.36 -2.92 -14.85
C LEU A 8 7.01 -2.70 -14.16
N LEU A 9 6.90 -3.18 -12.93
CA LEU A 9 5.79 -2.96 -12.02
C LEU A 9 6.28 -2.06 -10.89
N ILE A 10 5.76 -0.83 -10.82
CA ILE A 10 6.05 0.11 -9.74
C ILE A 10 4.95 0.00 -8.69
N CYS A 11 5.29 -0.35 -7.46
CA CYS A 11 4.30 -0.61 -6.40
C CYS A 11 4.70 -0.01 -5.05
N CYS A 12 3.79 -0.11 -4.07
CA CYS A 12 4.14 0.16 -2.68
C CYS A 12 5.01 -0.96 -2.13
N GLY A 13 6.03 -0.62 -1.35
CA GLY A 13 6.81 -1.61 -0.61
C GLY A 13 5.96 -2.50 0.31
N ALA A 14 4.79 -2.02 0.74
CA ALA A 14 3.84 -2.78 1.57
C ALA A 14 2.98 -3.80 0.79
N THR A 15 2.96 -3.73 -0.53
CA THR A 15 2.23 -4.67 -1.41
C THR A 15 3.20 -5.46 -2.32
N ALA A 16 4.50 -5.21 -2.19
CA ALA A 16 5.51 -5.75 -3.08
C ALA A 16 5.60 -7.28 -3.00
N ARG A 17 5.42 -7.86 -1.81
CA ARG A 17 5.44 -9.32 -1.63
C ARG A 17 4.27 -9.96 -2.37
N GLU A 18 3.08 -9.40 -2.22
CA GLU A 18 1.83 -9.91 -2.76
C GLU A 18 1.80 -9.79 -4.29
N ILE A 19 2.59 -8.88 -4.86
CA ILE A 19 2.83 -8.78 -6.29
C ILE A 19 3.93 -9.76 -6.75
N THR A 20 5.02 -9.90 -5.99
CA THR A 20 6.18 -10.71 -6.37
C THR A 20 5.90 -12.22 -6.29
N VAL A 21 5.19 -12.67 -5.26
CA VAL A 21 4.84 -14.09 -5.07
C VAL A 21 4.16 -14.73 -6.29
N PRO A 22 3.09 -14.16 -6.87
CA PRO A 22 2.48 -14.72 -8.07
C PRO A 22 3.38 -14.61 -9.31
N ILE A 23 4.24 -13.60 -9.41
CA ILE A 23 5.21 -13.49 -10.53
C ILE A 23 6.20 -14.65 -10.50
N ASP A 24 6.83 -14.86 -9.34
CA ASP A 24 7.83 -15.92 -9.14
C ASP A 24 7.19 -17.30 -9.26
N GLY A 25 6.01 -17.49 -8.63
CA GLY A 25 5.28 -18.76 -8.65
C GLY A 25 4.82 -19.19 -10.05
N ASN A 26 4.68 -18.25 -10.99
CA ASN A 26 4.29 -18.52 -12.38
C ASN A 26 5.46 -18.39 -13.38
N GLY A 27 6.70 -18.17 -12.90
CA GLY A 27 7.88 -18.03 -13.77
C GLY A 27 7.80 -16.84 -14.74
N LEU A 28 7.19 -15.74 -14.33
CA LEU A 28 7.03 -14.53 -15.15
C LEU A 28 8.30 -13.65 -15.11
N ASP A 29 9.46 -14.23 -15.43
CA ASP A 29 10.79 -13.62 -15.23
C ASP A 29 11.02 -12.30 -15.99
N TYR A 30 10.20 -12.04 -17.00
CA TYR A 30 10.18 -10.81 -17.78
C TYR A 30 9.54 -9.63 -17.04
N MET A 31 8.84 -9.87 -15.93
CA MET A 31 8.30 -8.84 -15.05
C MET A 31 9.29 -8.51 -13.93
N LYS A 32 9.52 -7.23 -13.67
CA LYS A 32 10.35 -6.73 -12.56
C LYS A 32 9.52 -5.87 -11.64
N VAL A 33 9.71 -6.02 -10.33
CA VAL A 33 8.99 -5.24 -9.31
C VAL A 33 9.95 -4.24 -8.69
N GLU A 34 9.54 -2.97 -8.68
CA GLU A 34 10.22 -1.92 -7.92
C GLU A 34 9.28 -1.25 -6.94
N GLY A 35 9.61 -1.36 -5.65
CA GLY A 35 8.87 -0.75 -4.56
C GLY A 35 9.28 0.70 -4.27
N LEU A 36 8.31 1.55 -3.94
CA LEU A 36 8.54 2.79 -3.23
C LEU A 36 8.41 2.58 -1.70
N PRO A 37 9.07 3.41 -0.86
CA PRO A 37 8.98 3.25 0.59
C PRO A 37 7.54 3.34 1.10
N ALA A 38 7.11 2.34 1.89
CA ALA A 38 5.76 2.30 2.47
C ALA A 38 5.45 3.53 3.35
N SER A 39 6.49 4.11 3.98
CA SER A 39 6.40 5.32 4.82
C SER A 39 5.85 6.56 4.10
N LEU A 40 5.79 6.55 2.76
CA LEU A 40 5.15 7.62 2.00
C LEU A 40 3.65 7.77 2.34
N HIS A 41 2.99 6.76 2.90
CA HIS A 41 1.57 6.85 3.28
C HIS A 41 1.30 7.79 4.45
N ASN A 42 2.30 8.11 5.27
CA ASN A 42 2.16 9.18 6.28
C ASN A 42 2.24 10.58 5.63
N ARG A 43 2.65 10.67 4.36
CA ARG A 43 2.78 11.92 3.59
C ARG A 43 2.43 11.68 2.11
N PRO A 44 1.18 11.29 1.79
CA PRO A 44 0.81 10.74 0.48
C PRO A 44 1.04 11.72 -0.66
N LYS A 45 1.04 13.03 -0.39
CA LYS A 45 1.39 14.09 -1.36
C LYS A 45 2.73 13.90 -2.08
N PHE A 46 3.66 13.11 -1.55
CA PHE A 46 4.94 12.81 -2.21
C PHE A 46 4.89 11.60 -3.14
N ILE A 47 3.86 10.75 -3.06
CA ILE A 47 3.72 9.55 -3.90
C ILE A 47 3.77 9.91 -5.40
N PRO A 48 3.02 10.92 -5.91
CA PRO A 48 2.99 11.21 -7.34
C PRO A 48 4.38 11.57 -7.89
N GLU A 49 5.12 12.45 -7.20
CA GLU A 49 6.48 12.84 -7.60
C GLU A 49 7.46 11.65 -7.57
N ARG A 50 7.33 10.75 -6.58
CA ARG A 50 8.20 9.56 -6.47
C ARG A 50 7.91 8.54 -7.56
N VAL A 51 6.64 8.31 -7.89
CA VAL A 51 6.22 7.47 -9.01
C VAL A 51 6.71 8.07 -10.32
N HIS A 52 6.51 9.38 -10.54
CA HIS A 52 6.98 10.10 -11.72
C HIS A 52 8.48 9.91 -11.97
N LYS A 53 9.30 10.18 -10.95
CA LYS A 53 10.76 9.97 -11.03
C LYS A 53 11.12 8.54 -11.36
N LYS A 54 10.40 7.57 -10.79
CA LYS A 54 10.64 6.15 -11.00
C LYS A 54 10.29 5.69 -12.42
N ILE A 55 9.18 6.18 -12.97
CA ILE A 55 8.80 5.96 -14.38
C ILE A 55 9.91 6.45 -15.30
N ARG A 56 10.32 7.72 -15.13
CA ARG A 56 11.33 8.34 -16.00
C ARG A 56 12.70 7.67 -15.91
N ALA A 57 13.14 7.28 -14.72
CA ALA A 57 14.41 6.60 -14.53
C ALA A 57 14.49 5.24 -15.25
N ASN A 58 13.35 4.63 -15.54
CA ASN A 58 13.26 3.28 -16.12
C ASN A 58 12.69 3.27 -17.55
N ARG A 59 12.36 4.44 -18.12
CA ARG A 59 11.68 4.55 -19.42
C ARG A 59 12.44 3.86 -20.55
N ASP A 60 13.76 3.99 -20.55
CA ASP A 60 14.62 3.47 -21.62
C ASP A 60 15.02 2.00 -21.38
N GLY A 61 14.74 1.45 -20.19
CA GLY A 61 15.13 0.10 -19.78
C GLY A 61 14.02 -0.95 -19.92
N PHE A 62 12.77 -0.52 -20.05
CA PHE A 62 11.60 -1.41 -20.06
C PHE A 62 10.66 -1.08 -21.20
N GLU A 63 10.10 -2.13 -21.82
CA GLU A 63 9.13 -1.98 -22.90
C GLU A 63 7.79 -1.48 -22.36
N ARG A 64 7.43 -1.91 -21.15
CA ARG A 64 6.20 -1.52 -20.48
C ARG A 64 6.48 -1.14 -19.03
N ILE A 65 5.82 -0.09 -18.56
CA ILE A 65 5.78 0.28 -17.16
C ILE A 65 4.31 0.29 -16.72
N LEU A 66 4.00 -0.46 -15.68
CA LEU A 66 2.70 -0.49 -15.01
C LEU A 66 2.86 0.02 -13.58
N VAL A 67 1.94 0.86 -13.14
CA VAL A 67 1.93 1.42 -11.79
C VAL A 67 0.87 0.71 -10.96
N LEU A 68 1.31 -0.22 -10.12
CA LEU A 68 0.48 -0.93 -9.15
C LEU A 68 0.32 -0.11 -7.86
N TYR A 69 -0.12 1.13 -8.04
CA TYR A 69 -0.59 2.04 -7.01
C TYR A 69 -2.02 2.49 -7.32
N SER A 70 -2.85 2.52 -6.29
CA SER A 70 -4.11 3.25 -6.25
C SER A 70 -3.88 4.68 -5.77
N ASP A 71 -4.95 5.49 -5.68
CA ASP A 71 -4.81 6.89 -5.24
C ASP A 71 -4.16 7.02 -3.85
N CYS A 72 -4.52 6.17 -2.89
CA CYS A 72 -3.91 6.13 -1.55
C CYS A 72 -3.78 7.49 -0.87
N GLY A 73 -4.79 8.35 -1.04
CA GLY A 73 -4.84 9.68 -0.44
C GLY A 73 -4.05 10.75 -1.20
N THR A 74 -3.70 10.53 -2.47
CA THR A 74 -3.08 11.58 -3.30
C THR A 74 -4.10 12.58 -3.84
N GLY A 75 -5.39 12.31 -3.74
CA GLY A 75 -6.45 13.22 -4.19
C GLY A 75 -6.50 13.37 -5.71
N GLY A 76 -6.29 12.27 -6.43
CA GLY A 76 -6.27 12.18 -7.89
C GLY A 76 -4.97 12.66 -8.54
N GLN A 77 -3.98 13.12 -7.77
CA GLN A 77 -2.72 13.63 -8.33
C GLN A 77 -1.85 12.52 -8.91
N LEU A 78 -1.93 11.29 -8.38
CA LEU A 78 -1.27 10.15 -8.99
C LEU A 78 -1.80 9.90 -10.40
N GLN A 79 -3.13 9.90 -10.59
CA GLN A 79 -3.73 9.64 -11.89
C GLN A 79 -3.24 10.65 -12.96
N LYS A 80 -3.14 11.94 -12.60
CA LYS A 80 -2.59 12.97 -13.49
C LYS A 80 -1.17 12.64 -13.96
N VAL A 81 -0.31 12.21 -13.04
CA VAL A 81 1.06 11.77 -13.37
C VAL A 81 1.05 10.57 -14.33
N LEU A 82 0.14 9.62 -14.13
CA LEU A 82 0.05 8.43 -15.01
C LEU A 82 -0.42 8.84 -16.42
N ASP A 83 -1.41 9.71 -16.51
CA ASP A 83 -1.95 10.23 -17.77
C ASP A 83 -0.88 11.02 -18.54
N GLU A 84 -0.12 11.88 -17.85
CA GLU A 84 0.97 12.68 -18.44
C GLU A 84 2.11 11.82 -18.98
N GLU A 85 2.49 10.76 -18.27
CA GLU A 85 3.56 9.85 -18.71
C GLU A 85 3.05 8.77 -19.69
N GLY A 86 1.73 8.66 -19.87
CA GLY A 86 1.09 7.67 -20.74
C GLY A 86 1.27 6.24 -20.26
N VAL A 87 1.29 6.03 -18.94
CA VAL A 87 1.46 4.70 -18.31
C VAL A 87 0.15 4.22 -17.68
N GLN A 88 -0.04 2.91 -17.63
CA GLN A 88 -1.24 2.32 -17.03
C GLN A 88 -1.06 2.16 -15.52
N GLY A 89 -2.11 2.49 -14.77
CA GLY A 89 -2.18 2.29 -13.32
C GLY A 89 -3.20 1.23 -12.91
N LEU A 90 -3.10 0.76 -11.66
CA LEU A 90 -4.10 -0.14 -11.06
C LEU A 90 -5.47 0.52 -10.93
N GLY A 91 -5.52 1.84 -10.71
CA GLY A 91 -6.73 2.56 -10.37
C GLY A 91 -7.18 2.30 -8.92
N GLY A 92 -8.42 2.64 -8.60
CA GLY A 92 -9.00 2.46 -7.26
C GLY A 92 -8.58 3.53 -6.25
N THR A 93 -9.22 3.51 -5.08
CA THR A 93 -8.99 4.49 -4.00
C THR A 93 -7.87 4.07 -3.07
N HIS A 94 -7.69 2.76 -2.85
CA HIS A 94 -6.68 2.22 -1.95
C HIS A 94 -6.08 0.93 -2.51
N CYS A 95 -4.76 0.75 -2.42
CA CYS A 95 -4.10 -0.47 -2.91
C CYS A 95 -4.62 -1.75 -2.23
N TYR A 96 -5.32 -1.66 -1.11
CA TYR A 96 -5.82 -2.82 -0.37
C TYR A 96 -7.07 -3.42 -1.02
N GLU A 97 -7.69 -2.69 -1.96
CA GLU A 97 -8.74 -3.21 -2.81
C GLU A 97 -8.31 -4.48 -3.55
N MET A 98 -7.00 -4.64 -3.83
CA MET A 98 -6.45 -5.85 -4.46
C MET A 98 -6.51 -7.11 -3.57
N TYR A 99 -6.67 -6.96 -2.25
CA TYR A 99 -6.71 -8.09 -1.31
C TYR A 99 -8.12 -8.66 -1.13
N ALA A 100 -9.11 -7.78 -0.98
CA ALA A 100 -10.51 -8.19 -0.79
C ALA A 100 -11.27 -8.29 -2.12
N GLY A 101 -10.77 -7.66 -3.18
CA GLY A 101 -11.51 -7.40 -4.42
C GLY A 101 -12.45 -6.20 -4.27
N ALA A 102 -12.72 -5.53 -5.41
CA ALA A 102 -13.46 -4.27 -5.45
C ALA A 102 -14.81 -4.31 -4.72
N THR A 103 -15.60 -5.38 -4.92
CA THR A 103 -16.93 -5.50 -4.33
C THR A 103 -16.90 -5.66 -2.81
N ALA A 104 -16.04 -6.54 -2.29
CA ALA A 104 -15.95 -6.75 -0.85
C ALA A 104 -15.28 -5.55 -0.16
N PHE A 105 -14.26 -4.95 -0.80
CA PHE A 105 -13.65 -3.73 -0.29
C PHE A 105 -14.65 -2.58 -0.22
N ALA A 106 -15.46 -2.39 -1.27
CA ALA A 106 -16.53 -1.38 -1.28
C ALA A 106 -17.51 -1.59 -0.12
N ALA A 107 -17.99 -2.83 0.08
CA ALA A 107 -18.87 -3.16 1.20
C ALA A 107 -18.22 -2.85 2.56
N ILE A 108 -16.95 -3.23 2.76
CA ILE A 108 -16.21 -2.89 3.98
C ILE A 108 -16.12 -1.38 4.16
N THR A 109 -15.76 -0.62 3.11
CA THR A 109 -15.62 0.84 3.23
C THR A 109 -16.93 1.59 3.37
N GLU A 110 -18.04 1.03 2.88
CA GLU A 110 -19.40 1.58 3.05
C GLU A 110 -19.93 1.31 4.46
N ASP A 111 -19.73 0.09 4.98
CA ASP A 111 -20.16 -0.30 6.33
C ASP A 111 -19.24 0.28 7.41
N GLU A 112 -17.96 0.56 7.08
CA GLU A 112 -16.89 0.88 8.03
C GLU A 112 -16.15 2.16 7.66
N VAL A 113 -16.89 3.26 7.43
CA VAL A 113 -16.36 4.60 7.06
C VAL A 113 -15.32 5.15 8.06
N CYS A 114 -15.15 4.51 9.21
CA CYS A 114 -14.24 4.90 10.29
C CYS A 114 -13.25 3.77 10.67
N CYS A 115 -12.81 2.94 9.72
CA CYS A 115 -11.86 1.86 10.01
C CYS A 115 -10.41 2.16 9.64
N PHE A 116 -9.49 1.65 10.46
CA PHE A 116 -8.05 1.65 10.18
C PHE A 116 -7.65 0.27 9.64
N PHE A 117 -7.21 0.21 8.39
CA PHE A 117 -6.83 -1.07 7.78
C PHE A 117 -5.44 -1.53 8.24
N LEU A 118 -5.35 -2.76 8.75
CA LEU A 118 -4.09 -3.45 9.04
C LEU A 118 -3.90 -4.63 8.10
N THR A 119 -2.86 -4.56 7.27
CA THR A 119 -2.40 -5.70 6.45
C THR A 119 -1.31 -6.46 7.17
N ASP A 120 -0.98 -7.68 6.74
CA ASP A 120 0.17 -8.44 7.25
C ASP A 120 1.43 -7.58 7.37
N TYR A 121 1.76 -6.84 6.30
CA TYR A 121 2.95 -5.99 6.25
C TYR A 121 2.88 -4.85 7.28
N LEU A 122 1.74 -4.14 7.34
CA LEU A 122 1.60 -3.01 8.25
C LEU A 122 1.60 -3.49 9.72
N THR A 123 0.97 -4.63 10.01
CA THR A 123 0.99 -5.29 11.32
C THR A 123 2.44 -5.61 11.74
N GLN A 124 3.23 -6.23 10.87
CA GLN A 124 4.63 -6.57 11.15
C GLN A 124 5.54 -5.33 11.31
N HIS A 125 5.19 -4.22 10.65
CA HIS A 125 5.97 -2.99 10.65
C HIS A 125 5.32 -1.84 11.43
N PHE A 126 4.34 -2.16 12.28
CA PHE A 126 3.48 -1.20 12.96
C PHE A 126 4.28 -0.20 13.80
N GLU A 127 5.27 -0.69 14.53
CA GLU A 127 6.14 0.14 15.36
C GLU A 127 6.88 1.21 14.54
N ARG A 128 7.44 0.82 13.39
CA ARG A 128 8.21 1.74 12.54
C ARG A 128 7.32 2.71 11.78
N LEU A 129 6.23 2.21 11.19
CA LEU A 129 5.43 2.98 10.23
C LEU A 129 4.35 3.82 10.90
N VAL A 130 3.73 3.31 11.96
CA VAL A 130 2.64 3.99 12.66
C VAL A 130 3.19 4.72 13.87
N ILE A 131 3.81 4.00 14.81
CA ILE A 131 4.21 4.59 16.10
C ILE A 131 5.31 5.63 15.89
N GLN A 132 6.46 5.22 15.37
CA GLN A 132 7.57 6.14 15.11
C GLN A 132 7.27 7.09 13.95
N GLY A 133 6.60 6.58 12.90
CA GLY A 133 6.27 7.34 11.70
C GLY A 133 5.27 8.47 11.93
N LEU A 134 4.39 8.34 12.93
CA LEU A 134 3.47 9.39 13.40
C LEU A 134 3.97 10.06 14.69
N SER A 135 5.18 9.74 15.15
CA SER A 135 5.79 10.29 16.37
C SER A 135 5.04 10.02 17.68
N LEU A 136 4.25 8.95 17.74
CA LEU A 136 3.50 8.54 18.94
C LEU A 136 4.41 8.02 20.06
N ASP A 137 5.62 7.59 19.72
CA ASP A 137 6.68 7.25 20.68
C ASP A 137 7.12 8.45 21.51
N ARG A 138 7.13 9.65 20.90
CA ARG A 138 7.56 10.91 21.53
C ARG A 138 6.39 11.75 22.01
N HIS A 139 5.25 11.65 21.33
CA HIS A 139 4.05 12.46 21.53
C HIS A 139 2.82 11.55 21.59
N PRO A 140 2.67 10.72 22.65
CA PRO A 140 1.56 9.78 22.77
C PRO A 140 0.18 10.47 22.77
N GLU A 141 0.10 11.74 23.18
CA GLU A 141 -1.10 12.57 23.13
C GLU A 141 -1.66 12.75 21.72
N LEU A 142 -0.82 12.62 20.68
CA LEU A 142 -1.26 12.74 19.29
C LEU A 142 -2.15 11.56 18.86
N ARG A 143 -2.08 10.41 19.56
CA ARG A 143 -2.90 9.25 19.26
C ARG A 143 -4.38 9.63 19.21
N ASP A 144 -4.86 10.31 20.25
CA ASP A 144 -6.28 10.65 20.39
C ASP A 144 -6.72 11.67 19.33
N SER A 145 -5.79 12.46 18.79
CA SER A 145 -6.06 13.38 17.69
C SER A 145 -6.06 12.67 16.33
N TYR A 146 -5.10 11.79 16.08
CA TYR A 146 -4.97 11.08 14.80
C TYR A 146 -6.02 10.00 14.62
N PHE A 147 -6.37 9.32 15.71
CA PHE A 147 -7.29 8.19 15.69
C PHE A 147 -8.71 8.54 16.19
N ALA A 148 -8.99 9.82 16.49
CA ALA A 148 -10.25 10.30 17.07
C ALA A 148 -11.51 9.86 16.30
N ASN A 149 -11.40 9.79 14.98
CA ASN A 149 -12.51 9.47 14.09
C ASN A 149 -12.51 8.00 13.65
N TYR A 150 -11.55 7.21 14.13
CA TYR A 150 -11.53 5.78 13.88
C TYR A 150 -12.31 5.07 14.99
N GLN A 151 -13.09 4.07 14.62
CA GLN A 151 -13.90 3.27 15.54
C GLN A 151 -13.31 1.87 15.74
N LYS A 152 -12.67 1.33 14.71
CA LYS A 152 -12.10 0.00 14.74
C LYS A 152 -10.94 -0.16 13.77
N VAL A 153 -10.25 -1.27 13.91
CA VAL A 153 -9.29 -1.80 12.97
C VAL A 153 -9.99 -2.83 12.10
N VAL A 154 -9.65 -2.88 10.81
CA VAL A 154 -10.03 -3.98 9.93
C VAL A 154 -8.76 -4.70 9.51
N SER A 155 -8.62 -5.95 9.95
CA SER A 155 -7.50 -6.81 9.55
C SER A 155 -7.74 -7.39 8.15
N LEU A 156 -6.88 -7.01 7.21
CA LEU A 156 -6.83 -7.57 5.85
C LEU A 156 -5.69 -8.58 5.77
N ALA A 157 -5.77 -9.62 6.60
CA ALA A 157 -4.74 -10.65 6.66
C ALA A 157 -4.70 -11.47 5.37
N GLN A 158 -3.50 -11.75 4.86
CA GLN A 158 -3.31 -12.62 3.68
C GLN A 158 -2.79 -14.01 4.06
N ARG A 159 -2.35 -14.17 5.31
CA ARG A 159 -1.88 -15.42 5.87
C ARG A 159 -2.63 -15.74 7.15
N ASP A 160 -3.07 -16.99 7.27
CA ASP A 160 -3.69 -17.51 8.47
C ASP A 160 -2.59 -17.94 9.47
N GLU A 161 -2.00 -16.94 10.13
CA GLU A 161 -0.96 -17.13 11.14
C GLU A 161 -1.42 -16.55 12.48
N PRO A 162 -1.58 -17.37 13.54
CA PRO A 162 -2.02 -16.88 14.85
C PRO A 162 -1.17 -15.73 15.40
N ALA A 163 0.13 -15.75 15.15
CA ALA A 163 1.05 -14.69 15.56
C ALA A 163 0.75 -13.33 14.89
N LEU A 164 0.25 -13.31 13.65
CA LEU A 164 -0.17 -12.07 12.98
C LEU A 164 -1.45 -11.52 13.59
N HIS A 165 -2.38 -12.40 13.96
CA HIS A 165 -3.60 -12.00 14.65
C HIS A 165 -3.30 -11.36 16.00
N ASP A 166 -2.42 -11.97 16.81
CA ASP A 166 -2.01 -11.41 18.10
C ASP A 166 -1.31 -10.05 17.94
N LEU A 167 -0.47 -9.89 16.91
CA LEU A 167 0.16 -8.61 16.59
C LEU A 167 -0.86 -7.55 16.16
N ALA A 168 -1.86 -7.93 15.35
CA ALA A 168 -2.92 -7.02 14.92
C ALA A 168 -3.78 -6.57 16.11
N ALA A 169 -4.13 -7.49 17.01
CA ALA A 169 -4.85 -7.18 18.24
C ALA A 169 -4.05 -6.24 19.15
N SER A 170 -2.74 -6.49 19.29
CA SER A 170 -1.84 -5.59 20.02
C SER A 170 -1.78 -4.19 19.40
N ALA A 171 -1.70 -4.11 18.07
CA ALA A 171 -1.70 -2.84 17.34
C ALA A 171 -3.02 -2.06 17.55
N ALA A 172 -4.18 -2.73 17.41
CA ALA A 172 -5.49 -2.14 17.67
C ALA A 172 -5.59 -1.58 19.10
N GLY A 173 -5.19 -2.35 20.11
CA GLY A 173 -5.16 -1.92 21.50
C GLY A 173 -4.27 -0.69 21.75
N ARG A 174 -3.14 -0.56 21.05
CA ARG A 174 -2.28 0.63 21.14
C ARG A 174 -2.91 1.88 20.52
N LEU A 175 -3.74 1.70 19.50
CA LEU A 175 -4.53 2.78 18.91
C LEU A 175 -5.77 3.13 19.75
N GLY A 176 -6.15 2.26 20.70
CA GLY A 176 -7.39 2.40 21.46
C GLY A 176 -8.62 2.04 20.64
N LEU A 177 -8.46 1.12 19.68
CA LEU A 177 -9.50 0.67 18.76
C LEU A 177 -9.78 -0.82 18.96
N ASP A 178 -11.01 -1.24 18.65
CA ASP A 178 -11.39 -2.64 18.58
C ASP A 178 -10.85 -3.28 17.28
N LEU A 179 -10.55 -4.59 17.31
CA LEU A 179 -10.16 -5.37 16.12
C LEU A 179 -11.38 -6.06 15.50
#